data_AF-A0A8E2R2Z8-F1
#
_entry.id   AF-A0A8E2R2Z8-F1
#
_cell.length_a   1.000
_cell.length_b   1.000
_cell.length_c   1.000
_cell.angle_alpha   90.00
_cell.angle_beta   90.00
_cell.angle_gamma   90.00
#
_symmetry.space_group_name_H-M   'P 1'
#
loop_
_entity.id
_entity.type
_entity.pdbx_description
1 polymer ?
#
loop_
_entity_poly.entity_id
_entity_poly.type
_entity_poly.pdbx_seq_one_letter_code
_entity_poly.pdbx_strand_id
1 'polypeptide(L)'
;MTPRVGIDPSGFGIYGAVDRDEHTILCHECGERLAWLPNHLKHTHGMTSDEYRDKHGLARKQPLSSLELQRRRSAAAKAAQGTEAWARFQEAGEQALIDVHERLRSGELKPRISPAGVEHARLGRAESAREGRSSTRAQQWTASANEYLAFTRQNERLPRRRSDDAAERQHAEWMQRNRVLAQHGTLDDTRRAWLDEHLPGWNDWRTFSPPA
;
A
#
# COMPACT_ATOMS: atom_id res chain seq x y z
N MET A 1 -7.64 28.90 0.42
CA MET A 1 -6.77 27.85 -0.16
C MET A 1 -6.96 26.59 0.66
N THR A 2 -7.23 25.45 0.02
CA THR A 2 -7.41 24.17 0.74
C THR A 2 -6.04 23.62 1.13
N PRO A 3 -5.79 23.28 2.41
CA PRO A 3 -4.50 22.75 2.84
C PRO A 3 -4.20 21.38 2.18
N ARG A 4 -2.94 21.19 1.81
CA ARG A 4 -2.38 19.98 1.19
C ARG A 4 -2.03 18.95 2.26
N VAL A 5 -2.59 17.76 2.12
CA VAL A 5 -2.33 16.62 3.00
C VAL A 5 -0.85 16.24 2.97
N GLY A 6 -0.25 16.06 4.15
CA GLY A 6 1.14 15.62 4.32
C GLY A 6 2.20 16.69 4.06
N ILE A 7 1.81 17.94 3.78
CA ILE A 7 2.74 19.02 3.46
C ILE A 7 2.46 20.26 4.30
N ASP A 8 1.21 20.72 4.31
CA ASP A 8 0.88 21.99 4.96
C ASP A 8 0.82 21.81 6.48
N PRO A 9 1.28 22.79 7.27
CA PRO A 9 1.26 22.71 8.73
C PRO A 9 -0.17 22.75 9.27
N SER A 10 -0.38 22.07 10.39
CA SER A 10 -1.66 22.00 11.10
C SER A 10 -1.39 22.15 12.60
N GLY A 11 -1.29 23.39 13.06
CA GLY A 11 -0.88 23.70 14.44
C GLY A 11 0.54 23.19 14.70
N PHE A 12 0.69 22.31 15.69
CA PHE A 12 1.98 21.68 16.02
C PHE A 12 2.34 20.46 15.14
N GLY A 13 1.41 20.00 14.29
CA GLY A 13 1.61 18.84 13.42
C GLY A 13 1.51 19.17 11.92
N ILE A 14 1.36 18.12 11.11
CA ILE A 14 1.16 18.23 9.66
C ILE A 14 -0.29 17.91 9.32
N TYR A 15 -0.89 18.70 8.42
CA TYR A 15 -2.28 18.50 8.00
C TYR A 15 -2.46 17.12 7.36
N GLY A 16 -3.39 16.33 7.89
CA GLY A 16 -3.73 15.00 7.41
C GLY A 16 -2.71 13.89 7.72
N ALA A 17 -1.72 14.16 8.57
CA ALA A 17 -0.79 13.16 9.09
C ALA A 17 -0.78 13.19 10.62
N VAL A 18 -0.71 12.02 11.26
CA VAL A 18 -0.56 11.93 12.72
C VAL A 18 0.89 11.63 13.04
N ASP A 19 1.51 12.45 13.88
CA ASP A 19 2.77 12.14 14.53
C ASP A 19 2.49 11.28 15.78
N ARG A 20 2.80 9.99 15.68
CA ARG A 20 2.74 9.05 16.79
C ARG A 20 3.94 8.12 16.74
N ASP A 21 4.42 7.78 17.93
CA ASP A 21 5.44 6.76 18.15
C ASP A 21 4.85 5.57 18.92
N GLU A 22 5.72 4.74 19.49
CA GLU A 22 5.29 3.55 20.23
C GLU A 22 4.49 3.90 21.50
N HIS A 23 4.85 4.99 22.18
CA HIS A 23 4.34 5.34 23.51
C HIS A 23 3.47 6.61 23.52
N THR A 24 3.66 7.51 22.56
CA THR A 24 3.01 8.83 22.52
C THR A 24 2.44 9.19 21.15
N ILE A 25 1.49 10.12 21.16
CA ILE A 25 0.90 10.80 20.00
C ILE A 25 0.90 12.30 20.26
N LEU A 26 1.25 13.09 19.24
CA LEU A 26 1.28 14.54 19.29
C LEU A 26 -0.13 15.14 19.15
N CYS A 27 -0.49 16.05 20.05
CA CYS A 27 -1.64 16.91 19.88
C CYS A 27 -1.31 18.10 18.96
N HIS A 28 -2.10 18.28 17.90
CA HIS A 28 -1.91 19.36 16.93
C HIS A 28 -2.35 20.74 17.47
N GLU A 29 -3.17 20.78 18.53
CA GLU A 29 -3.68 22.03 19.12
C GLU A 29 -2.72 22.64 20.14
N CYS A 30 -2.05 21.81 20.94
CA CYS A 30 -1.21 22.27 22.05
C CYS A 30 0.24 21.75 22.02
N GLY A 31 0.56 20.79 21.14
CA GLY A 31 1.90 20.22 21.02
C GLY A 31 2.25 19.18 22.10
N GLU A 32 1.32 18.85 23.01
CA GLU A 32 1.56 17.86 24.05
C GLU A 32 1.65 16.44 23.45
N ARG A 33 2.58 15.62 23.96
CA ARG A 33 2.72 14.21 23.61
C ARG A 33 2.07 13.33 24.67
N LEU A 34 1.07 12.55 24.25
CA LEU A 34 0.16 11.83 25.14
C LEU A 34 0.02 10.37 24.71
N ALA A 35 -0.29 9.44 25.61
CA ALA A 35 -0.61 8.07 25.20
C ALA A 35 -2.01 7.94 24.56
N TRP A 36 -2.96 8.79 24.98
CA TRP A 36 -4.35 8.76 24.56
C TRP A 36 -4.92 10.16 24.37
N LEU A 37 -5.02 10.59 23.12
CA LEU A 37 -5.42 11.94 22.76
C LEU A 37 -6.91 12.23 23.03
N PRO A 38 -7.89 11.34 22.77
CA PRO A 38 -9.32 11.63 22.99
C PRO A 38 -9.69 12.15 24.38
N ASN A 39 -9.04 11.67 25.43
CA ASN A 39 -9.29 12.18 26.79
C ASN A 39 -8.86 13.63 26.95
N HIS A 40 -7.66 13.93 26.47
CA HIS A 40 -7.11 15.27 26.48
C HIS A 40 -7.95 16.23 25.62
N LEU A 41 -8.39 15.80 24.43
CA LEU A 41 -9.27 16.62 23.58
C LEU A 41 -10.55 17.03 24.31
N LYS A 42 -11.17 16.09 25.02
CA LYS A 42 -12.39 16.34 25.77
C LYS A 42 -12.17 17.33 26.93
N HIS A 43 -11.10 17.15 27.69
CA HIS A 43 -10.90 17.89 28.95
C HIS A 43 -10.12 19.20 28.78
N THR A 44 -9.18 19.26 27.85
CA THR A 44 -8.31 20.43 27.62
C THR A 44 -8.86 21.33 26.52
N HIS A 45 -9.48 20.73 25.49
CA HIS A 45 -9.88 21.46 24.29
C HIS A 45 -11.39 21.48 24.04
N GLY A 46 -12.19 20.80 24.88
CA GLY A 46 -13.64 20.76 24.75
C GLY A 46 -14.14 20.24 23.41
N MET A 47 -13.34 19.43 22.70
CA MET A 47 -13.66 18.95 21.35
C MET A 47 -13.75 17.42 21.29
N THR A 48 -14.58 16.94 20.38
CA THR A 48 -14.68 15.51 20.09
C THR A 48 -13.53 15.04 19.18
N SER A 49 -13.28 13.73 19.17
CA SER A 49 -12.27 13.15 18.27
C SER A 49 -12.59 13.36 16.79
N ASP A 50 -13.87 13.45 16.43
CA ASP A 50 -14.29 13.65 15.04
C ASP A 50 -14.10 15.09 14.59
N GLU A 51 -14.43 16.06 15.44
CA GLU A 51 -14.12 17.48 15.19
C GLU A 51 -12.63 17.71 15.05
N TYR A 52 -11.82 17.09 15.93
CA TYR A 52 -10.36 17.15 15.85
C TYR A 52 -9.85 16.58 14.51
N ARG A 53 -10.35 15.42 14.08
CA ARG A 53 -9.95 14.82 12.79
C ARG A 53 -10.35 15.71 11.62
N ASP A 54 -11.57 16.23 11.62
CA ASP A 54 -12.04 17.09 10.54
C ASP A 54 -11.25 18.40 10.48
N LYS A 55 -10.92 19.01 11.64
CA LYS A 55 -10.10 20.22 11.75
C LYS A 55 -8.68 20.01 11.20
N HIS A 56 -8.07 18.88 11.52
CA HIS A 56 -6.68 18.58 11.15
C HIS A 56 -6.55 17.73 9.88
N GLY A 57 -7.65 17.50 9.15
CA GLY A 57 -7.64 16.70 7.94
C GLY A 57 -7.26 15.23 8.16
N LEU A 58 -7.41 14.69 9.36
CA LEU A 58 -7.07 13.31 9.64
C LEU A 58 -8.15 12.37 9.10
N ALA A 59 -7.74 11.17 8.67
CA ALA A 59 -8.69 10.17 8.21
C ALA A 59 -9.64 9.75 9.35
N ARG A 60 -10.92 9.48 9.04
CA ARG A 60 -11.95 9.14 10.06
C ARG A 60 -11.58 7.97 10.96
N LYS A 61 -10.98 6.92 10.38
CA LYS A 61 -10.55 5.72 11.12
C LYS A 61 -9.13 5.84 11.68
N GLN A 62 -8.48 6.99 11.56
CA GLN A 62 -7.15 7.20 12.09
C GLN A 62 -7.17 7.06 13.63
N PRO A 63 -6.36 6.15 14.20
CA PRO A 63 -6.24 6.02 15.64
C PRO A 63 -5.60 7.28 16.24
N LEU A 64 -6.18 7.76 17.33
CA LEU A 64 -5.68 8.91 18.10
C LEU A 64 -5.03 8.44 19.42
N SER A 65 -4.22 7.38 19.33
CA SER A 65 -3.52 6.78 20.47
C SER A 65 -2.14 6.31 20.04
N SER A 66 -1.27 6.11 21.03
CA SER A 66 0.00 5.42 20.83
C SER A 66 -0.20 3.98 20.35
N LEU A 67 0.83 3.41 19.72
CA LEU A 67 0.79 2.04 19.20
C LEU A 67 0.67 1.01 20.31
N GLU A 68 1.41 1.19 21.42
CA GLU A 68 1.34 0.28 22.57
C GLU A 68 -0.07 0.23 23.16
N LEU A 69 -0.70 1.40 23.37
CA LEU A 69 -2.06 1.47 23.87
C LEU A 69 -3.07 0.83 22.90
N GLN A 70 -2.86 1.03 21.59
CA GLN A 70 -3.67 0.39 20.55
C GLN A 70 -3.56 -1.15 20.62
N ARG A 71 -2.34 -1.69 20.75
CA ARG A 71 -2.10 -3.13 20.88
C ARG A 71 -2.75 -3.69 22.14
N ARG A 72 -2.54 -3.04 23.29
CA ARG A 72 -3.14 -3.44 24.57
C ARG A 72 -4.67 -3.49 24.50
N ARG A 73 -5.30 -2.45 23.94
CA ARG A 73 -6.76 -2.41 23.74
C ARG A 73 -7.24 -3.49 22.77
N SER A 74 -6.52 -3.73 21.67
CA SER A 74 -6.86 -4.79 20.73
C SER A 74 -6.73 -6.19 21.36
N ALA A 75 -5.68 -6.44 22.15
CA ALA A 75 -5.50 -7.70 22.86
C ALA A 75 -6.61 -7.94 23.89
N ALA A 76 -6.97 -6.92 24.67
CA ALA A 76 -8.08 -7.01 25.61
C ALA A 76 -9.42 -7.28 24.90
N ALA A 77 -9.68 -6.60 23.78
CA ALA A 77 -10.88 -6.84 22.97
C ALA A 77 -10.92 -8.27 22.40
N LYS A 78 -9.78 -8.79 21.91
CA LYS A 78 -9.66 -10.18 21.44
C LYS A 78 -9.89 -11.18 22.57
N ALA A 79 -9.34 -10.93 23.76
CA ALA A 79 -9.53 -11.80 24.92
C ALA A 79 -10.98 -11.83 25.40
N ALA A 80 -11.75 -10.76 25.17
CA ALA A 80 -13.17 -10.71 25.49
C ALA A 80 -14.08 -11.43 24.47
N GLN A 81 -13.55 -11.83 23.31
CA GLN A 81 -14.33 -12.52 22.28
C GLN A 81 -14.92 -13.83 22.81
N GLY A 82 -16.18 -14.10 22.48
CA GLY A 82 -16.91 -15.28 22.93
C GLY A 82 -17.57 -15.14 24.30
N THR A 83 -17.36 -14.03 25.02
CA THR A 83 -18.16 -13.72 26.22
C THR A 83 -19.58 -13.30 25.84
N GLU A 84 -20.55 -13.51 26.72
CA GLU A 84 -21.93 -13.05 26.51
C GLU A 84 -22.01 -11.52 26.39
N ALA A 85 -21.17 -10.80 27.16
CA ALA A 85 -21.04 -9.36 27.03
C ALA A 85 -20.53 -8.93 25.65
N TRP A 86 -19.62 -9.71 25.05
CA TRP A 86 -19.15 -9.49 23.69
C TRP A 86 -20.25 -9.77 22.65
N ALA A 87 -21.04 -10.84 22.82
CA ALA A 87 -22.18 -11.13 21.93
C ALA A 87 -23.20 -9.98 21.93
N ARG A 88 -23.63 -9.51 23.12
CA ARG A 88 -24.52 -8.35 23.25
C ARG A 88 -23.94 -7.09 22.63
N PHE A 89 -22.63 -6.87 22.77
CA PHE A 89 -21.94 -5.76 22.13
C PHE A 89 -21.97 -5.87 20.59
N GLN A 90 -21.81 -7.07 20.03
CA GLN A 90 -21.93 -7.29 18.59
C GLN A 90 -23.35 -7.06 18.07
N GLU A 91 -24.36 -7.60 18.74
CA GLU A 91 -25.77 -7.40 18.40
C GLU A 91 -26.14 -5.91 18.43
N ALA A 92 -25.75 -5.19 19.49
CA ALA A 92 -25.96 -3.75 19.59
C ALA A 92 -25.24 -2.99 18.46
N GLY A 93 -24.04 -3.42 18.07
CA GLY A 93 -23.29 -2.85 16.96
C GLY A 93 -23.96 -3.08 15.59
N GLU A 94 -24.46 -4.29 15.34
CA GLU A 94 -25.21 -4.62 14.13
C GLU A 94 -26.50 -3.81 14.05
N GLN A 95 -27.25 -3.74 15.15
CA GLN A 95 -28.48 -2.94 15.22
C GLN A 95 -28.20 -1.46 14.95
N ALA A 96 -27.11 -0.90 15.50
CA ALA A 96 -26.71 0.47 15.23
C ALA A 96 -26.32 0.71 13.76
N LEU A 97 -25.71 -0.28 13.09
CA LEU A 97 -25.39 -0.19 11.66
C LEU A 97 -26.65 -0.21 10.78
N ILE A 98 -27.65 -1.00 11.17
CA ILE A 98 -28.96 -1.04 10.50
C ILE A 98 -29.65 0.32 10.65
N ASP A 99 -29.71 0.87 11.86
CA ASP A 99 -30.28 2.21 12.13
C ASP A 99 -29.60 3.30 11.28
N VAL A 100 -28.27 3.31 11.24
CA VAL A 100 -27.51 4.27 10.41
C VAL A 100 -27.86 4.13 8.93
N HIS A 101 -27.96 2.91 8.40
CA HIS A 101 -28.35 2.69 6.99
C HIS A 101 -29.77 3.17 6.70
N GLU A 102 -30.70 2.91 7.60
CA GLU A 102 -32.08 3.36 7.47
C GLU A 102 -32.16 4.89 7.46
N ARG A 103 -31.47 5.55 8.38
CA ARG A 103 -31.42 7.02 8.47
C ARG A 103 -30.71 7.67 7.29
N LEU A 104 -29.70 7.02 6.71
CA LEU A 104 -29.10 7.45 5.45
C LEU A 104 -30.08 7.31 4.28
N ARG A 105 -30.81 6.19 4.21
CA ARG A 105 -31.82 5.94 3.16
C ARG A 105 -32.98 6.91 3.24
N SER A 106 -33.46 7.22 4.45
CA SER A 106 -34.54 8.18 4.70
C SER A 106 -34.10 9.63 4.51
N GLY A 107 -32.79 9.89 4.47
CA GLY A 107 -32.20 11.24 4.36
C GLY A 107 -32.16 12.00 5.68
N GLU A 108 -32.57 11.39 6.79
CA GLU A 108 -32.46 11.96 8.14
C GLU A 108 -30.99 12.17 8.53
N LEU A 109 -30.11 11.26 8.12
CA LEU A 109 -28.67 11.38 8.30
C LEU A 109 -28.01 11.73 6.96
N LYS A 110 -27.14 12.73 6.97
CA LYS A 110 -26.28 13.07 5.82
C LYS A 110 -24.91 12.41 5.96
N PRO A 111 -24.36 11.79 4.90
CA PRO A 111 -23.02 11.22 4.97
C PRO A 111 -21.99 12.32 5.19
N ARG A 112 -21.21 12.22 6.28
CA ARG A 112 -20.06 13.11 6.51
C ARG A 112 -18.83 12.53 5.81
N ILE A 113 -18.33 13.20 4.78
CA ILE A 113 -17.08 12.86 4.09
C ILE A 113 -16.10 14.02 4.30
N SER A 114 -14.92 13.77 4.90
CA SER A 114 -13.93 14.83 5.07
C SER A 114 -13.11 15.02 3.78
N PRO A 115 -12.71 16.25 3.41
CA PRO A 115 -11.91 16.50 2.20
C PRO A 115 -10.62 15.67 2.16
N ALA A 116 -9.94 15.51 3.28
CA ALA A 116 -8.75 14.67 3.38
C ALA A 116 -9.08 13.17 3.27
N GLY A 117 -10.26 12.72 3.71
CA GLY A 117 -10.72 11.35 3.49
C GLY A 117 -10.94 11.04 2.00
N VAL A 118 -11.41 12.01 1.22
CA VAL A 118 -11.51 11.89 -0.25
C VAL A 118 -10.13 11.82 -0.89
N GLU A 119 -9.20 12.68 -0.46
CA GLU A 119 -7.86 12.76 -1.04
C GLU A 119 -7.00 11.54 -0.65
N HIS A 120 -7.06 11.06 0.60
CA HIS A 120 -6.45 9.79 1.01
C HIS A 120 -6.98 8.61 0.19
N ALA A 121 -8.28 8.55 -0.05
CA ALA A 121 -8.86 7.51 -0.91
C ALA A 121 -8.39 7.63 -2.37
N ARG A 122 -8.16 8.85 -2.88
CA ARG A 122 -7.60 9.08 -4.22
C ARG A 122 -6.14 8.66 -4.29
N LEU A 123 -5.32 9.04 -3.31
CA LEU A 123 -3.90 8.68 -3.22
C LEU A 123 -3.72 7.17 -3.06
N GLY A 124 -4.47 6.53 -2.16
CA GLY A 124 -4.44 5.08 -1.99
C GLY A 124 -4.82 4.32 -3.26
N ARG A 125 -5.84 4.78 -4.01
CA ARG A 125 -6.17 4.20 -5.33
C ARG A 125 -5.04 4.38 -6.35
N ALA A 126 -4.34 5.52 -6.34
CA ALA A 126 -3.22 5.76 -7.24
C ALA A 126 -2.01 4.88 -6.91
N GLU A 127 -1.76 4.62 -5.63
CA GLU A 127 -0.69 3.74 -5.13
C GLU A 127 -0.99 2.26 -5.43
N SER A 128 -2.18 1.76 -5.08
CA SER A 128 -2.59 0.39 -5.44
C SER A 128 -2.59 0.16 -6.96
N ALA A 129 -2.92 1.17 -7.76
CA ALA A 129 -2.79 1.09 -9.22
C ALA A 129 -1.32 1.05 -9.70
N ARG A 130 -0.38 1.66 -8.97
CA ARG A 130 1.07 1.58 -9.26
C ARG A 130 1.63 0.21 -8.87
N GLU A 131 1.27 -0.30 -7.70
CA GLU A 131 1.63 -1.65 -7.24
C GLU A 131 1.06 -2.72 -8.16
N GLY A 132 -0.22 -2.62 -8.54
CA GLY A 132 -0.85 -3.52 -9.51
C GLY A 132 -0.10 -3.52 -10.85
N ARG A 133 0.24 -2.35 -11.40
CA ARG A 133 1.06 -2.26 -12.62
C ARG A 133 2.47 -2.83 -12.46
N SER A 134 3.09 -2.66 -11.29
CA SER A 134 4.40 -3.23 -10.98
C SER A 134 4.35 -4.76 -10.94
N SER A 135 3.32 -5.31 -10.29
CA SER A 135 3.04 -6.75 -10.23
C SER A 135 2.80 -7.36 -11.61
N THR A 136 1.97 -6.72 -12.45
CA THR A 136 1.74 -7.16 -13.84
C THR A 136 3.04 -7.15 -14.65
N ARG A 137 3.89 -6.12 -14.49
CA ARG A 137 5.18 -6.05 -15.18
C ARG A 137 6.16 -7.14 -14.71
N ALA A 138 6.13 -7.51 -13.44
CA ALA A 138 6.92 -8.61 -12.91
C ALA A 138 6.46 -9.96 -13.50
N GLN A 139 5.15 -10.22 -13.54
CA GLN A 139 4.58 -11.43 -14.14
C GLN A 139 4.90 -11.54 -15.65
N GLN A 140 4.77 -10.44 -16.39
CA GLN A 140 5.14 -10.40 -17.81
C GLN A 140 6.62 -10.68 -18.03
N TRP A 141 7.50 -10.17 -17.16
CA TRP A 141 8.93 -10.45 -17.24
C TRP A 141 9.22 -11.96 -17.06
N THR A 142 8.61 -12.59 -16.06
CA THR A 142 8.76 -14.04 -15.81
C THR A 142 8.21 -14.89 -16.96
N ALA A 143 7.06 -14.52 -17.53
CA ALA A 143 6.49 -15.21 -18.69
C ALA A 143 7.44 -15.18 -19.89
N SER A 144 7.93 -13.99 -20.27
CA SER A 144 8.89 -13.85 -21.37
C SER A 144 10.22 -14.57 -21.11
N ALA A 145 10.66 -14.64 -19.85
CA ALA A 145 11.87 -15.37 -19.46
C ALA A 145 11.71 -16.89 -19.68
N ASN A 146 10.58 -17.45 -19.28
CA ASN A 146 10.26 -18.86 -19.48
C ASN A 146 10.10 -19.21 -20.97
N GLU A 147 9.44 -18.36 -21.75
CA GLU A 147 9.31 -18.57 -23.20
C GLU A 147 10.67 -18.52 -23.91
N TYR A 148 11.55 -17.58 -23.52
CA TYR A 148 12.91 -17.52 -24.04
C TYR A 148 13.70 -18.80 -23.73
N LEU A 149 13.62 -19.28 -22.48
CA LEU A 149 14.27 -20.52 -22.06
C LEU A 149 13.75 -21.72 -22.86
N ALA A 150 12.43 -21.83 -23.03
CA ALA A 150 11.80 -22.88 -23.84
C ALA A 150 12.29 -22.85 -25.29
N PHE A 151 12.34 -21.66 -25.91
CA PHE A 151 12.88 -21.50 -27.26
C PHE A 151 14.32 -21.98 -27.36
N THR A 152 15.19 -21.57 -26.42
CA THR A 152 16.62 -21.94 -26.43
C THR A 152 16.84 -23.44 -26.25
N ARG A 153 16.04 -24.09 -25.41
CA ARG A 153 16.08 -25.55 -25.24
C ARG A 153 15.62 -26.29 -26.49
N GLN A 154 14.52 -25.83 -27.09
CA GLN A 154 13.95 -26.48 -28.27
C GLN A 154 14.83 -26.37 -29.52
N ASN A 155 15.47 -25.22 -29.71
CA ASN A 155 16.21 -24.92 -30.94
C ASN A 155 17.74 -25.05 -30.77
N GLU A 156 18.20 -25.35 -29.54
CA GLU A 156 19.62 -25.46 -29.15
C GLU A 156 20.47 -24.25 -29.61
N ARG A 157 19.83 -23.08 -29.76
CA ARG A 157 20.43 -21.86 -30.28
C ARG A 157 19.74 -20.62 -29.71
N LEU A 158 20.46 -19.50 -29.75
CA LEU A 158 19.89 -18.20 -29.40
C LEU A 158 18.93 -17.67 -30.47
N PRO A 159 17.84 -16.97 -30.06
CA PRO A 159 16.97 -16.22 -30.97
C PRO A 159 17.75 -15.15 -31.77
N ARG A 160 17.50 -15.08 -33.07
CA ARG A 160 18.11 -14.09 -33.97
C ARG A 160 17.22 -12.87 -34.10
N ARG A 161 17.79 -11.67 -33.91
CA ARG A 161 17.06 -10.39 -34.05
C ARG A 161 16.54 -10.12 -35.46
N ARG A 162 17.11 -10.77 -36.49
CA ARG A 162 16.71 -10.63 -37.90
C ARG A 162 16.10 -11.93 -38.45
N SER A 163 15.39 -12.69 -37.62
CA SER A 163 14.62 -13.85 -38.07
C SER A 163 13.34 -13.41 -38.80
N ASP A 164 12.89 -14.20 -39.77
CA ASP A 164 11.59 -14.01 -40.42
C ASP A 164 10.42 -14.39 -39.50
N ASP A 165 10.69 -15.19 -38.46
CA ASP A 165 9.73 -15.53 -37.41
C ASP A 165 9.53 -14.37 -36.43
N ALA A 166 8.26 -13.96 -36.24
CA ALA A 166 7.88 -12.91 -35.31
C ALA A 166 8.09 -13.31 -33.84
N ALA A 167 7.88 -14.58 -33.48
CA ALA A 167 8.08 -15.05 -32.11
C ALA A 167 9.57 -15.04 -31.75
N GLU A 168 10.42 -15.56 -32.64
CA GLU A 168 11.88 -15.50 -32.47
C GLU A 168 12.40 -14.05 -32.32
N ARG A 169 11.88 -13.11 -33.11
CA ARG A 169 12.26 -11.68 -32.97
C ARG A 169 11.87 -11.11 -31.61
N GLN A 170 10.70 -11.45 -31.09
CA GLN A 170 10.23 -10.99 -29.79
C GLN A 170 11.15 -11.46 -28.65
N HIS A 171 11.58 -12.72 -28.69
CA HIS A 171 12.55 -13.27 -27.74
C HIS A 171 13.91 -12.56 -27.84
N ALA A 172 14.39 -12.32 -29.06
CA ALA A 172 15.66 -11.63 -29.30
C ALA A 172 15.63 -10.15 -28.83
N GLU A 173 14.50 -9.47 -28.97
CA GLU A 173 14.30 -8.12 -28.44
C GLU A 173 14.22 -8.09 -26.91
N TRP A 174 13.51 -9.04 -26.31
CA TRP A 174 13.42 -9.15 -24.86
C TRP A 174 14.80 -9.34 -24.22
N MET A 175 15.63 -10.22 -24.75
CA MET A 175 16.99 -10.43 -24.23
C MET A 175 17.87 -9.18 -24.41
N GLN A 176 17.78 -8.50 -25.56
CA GLN A 176 18.52 -7.26 -25.79
C GLN A 176 18.15 -6.16 -24.77
N ARG A 177 16.86 -6.02 -24.44
CA ARG A 177 16.42 -5.05 -23.42
C ARG A 177 17.02 -5.37 -22.05
N ASN A 178 17.07 -6.65 -21.65
CA ASN A 178 17.67 -7.07 -20.39
C ASN A 178 19.19 -6.84 -20.34
N ARG A 179 19.92 -7.05 -21.46
CA ARG A 179 21.35 -6.71 -21.56
C ARG A 179 21.61 -5.22 -21.37
N VAL A 180 20.79 -4.36 -21.98
CA VAL A 180 20.89 -2.90 -21.81
C VAL A 180 20.62 -2.51 -20.35
N LEU A 181 19.59 -3.09 -19.71
CA LEU A 181 19.31 -2.85 -18.30
C LEU A 181 20.48 -3.27 -17.39
N ALA A 182 21.10 -4.41 -17.66
CA ALA A 182 22.27 -4.89 -16.92
C ALA A 182 23.52 -4.02 -17.15
N GLN A 183 23.76 -3.59 -18.39
CA GLN A 183 24.86 -2.67 -18.73
C GLN A 183 24.75 -1.35 -17.97
N HIS A 184 23.53 -0.85 -17.76
CA HIS A 184 23.27 0.37 -17.01
C HIS A 184 23.08 0.16 -15.51
N GLY A 185 23.22 -1.08 -14.99
CA GLY A 185 23.03 -1.38 -13.56
C GLY A 185 21.60 -1.18 -13.05
N THR A 186 20.61 -1.19 -13.95
CA THR A 186 19.18 -0.97 -13.62
C THR A 186 18.37 -2.26 -13.66
N LEU A 187 19.02 -3.38 -13.96
CA LEU A 187 18.41 -4.70 -13.87
C LEU A 187 18.36 -5.14 -12.40
N ASP A 188 17.16 -5.46 -11.94
CA ASP A 188 16.91 -6.00 -10.60
C ASP A 188 17.79 -7.23 -10.30
N ASP A 189 18.34 -7.29 -9.09
CA ASP A 189 19.28 -8.34 -8.67
C ASP A 189 18.68 -9.75 -8.76
N THR A 190 17.38 -9.89 -8.47
CA THR A 190 16.68 -11.19 -8.56
C THR A 190 16.56 -11.64 -10.01
N ARG A 191 16.27 -10.71 -10.92
CA ARG A 191 16.21 -10.98 -12.36
C ARG A 191 17.57 -11.34 -12.94
N ARG A 192 18.62 -10.68 -12.47
CA ARG A 192 19.99 -10.99 -12.88
C ARG A 192 20.41 -12.39 -12.45
N ALA A 193 20.20 -12.73 -11.18
CA ALA A 193 20.50 -14.05 -10.65
C ALA A 193 19.76 -15.16 -11.43
N TRP A 194 18.48 -14.95 -11.76
CA TRP A 194 17.71 -15.91 -12.56
C TRP A 194 18.32 -16.14 -13.96
N LEU A 195 18.74 -15.07 -14.64
CA LEU A 195 19.37 -15.16 -15.96
C LEU A 195 20.73 -15.85 -15.90
N ASP A 196 21.53 -15.57 -14.86
CA ASP A 196 22.84 -16.20 -14.67
C ASP A 196 22.72 -17.72 -14.40
N GLU A 197 21.70 -18.14 -13.66
CA GLU A 197 21.40 -19.54 -13.36
C GLU A 197 20.89 -20.32 -14.58
N HIS A 198 19.95 -19.74 -15.33
CA HIS A 198 19.22 -20.48 -16.39
C HIS A 198 19.83 -20.31 -17.78
N LEU A 199 20.61 -19.25 -18.00
CA LEU A 199 21.18 -18.90 -19.31
C LEU A 199 22.65 -18.48 -19.15
N PRO A 200 23.58 -19.38 -18.77
CA PRO A 200 24.98 -19.03 -18.59
C PRO A 200 25.57 -18.40 -19.86
N GLY A 201 26.23 -17.25 -19.70
CA GLY A 201 26.77 -16.48 -20.83
C GLY A 201 25.72 -15.63 -21.56
N TRP A 202 24.51 -15.44 -21.03
CA TRP A 202 23.48 -14.61 -21.68
C TRP A 202 23.92 -13.17 -21.94
N ASN A 203 24.85 -12.63 -21.14
CA ASN A 203 25.31 -11.23 -21.24
C ASN A 203 26.45 -11.03 -22.26
N ASP A 204 27.08 -12.10 -22.75
CA ASP A 204 28.07 -12.06 -23.81
C ASP A 204 27.82 -13.20 -24.80
N TRP A 205 27.43 -12.84 -26.03
CA TRP A 205 27.11 -13.83 -27.07
C TRP A 205 28.27 -14.76 -27.41
N ARG A 206 29.52 -14.42 -27.03
CA ARG A 206 30.72 -15.25 -27.23
C ARG A 206 30.91 -16.34 -26.18
N THR A 207 30.24 -16.23 -25.03
CA THR A 207 30.36 -17.18 -23.91
C THR A 207 29.06 -17.96 -23.66
N PHE A 208 28.06 -17.79 -24.51
CA PHE A 208 26.80 -18.53 -24.39
C PHE A 208 27.02 -20.03 -24.56
N SER A 209 26.57 -20.79 -23.56
CA SER A 209 26.43 -22.25 -23.63
C SER A 209 24.94 -22.58 -23.60
N PRO A 210 24.43 -23.44 -24.53
CA PRO A 210 23.04 -23.86 -24.46
C PRO A 210 22.77 -24.55 -23.10
N PRO A 211 21.59 -24.31 -22.49
CA PRO A 211 21.23 -24.96 -21.25
C PRO A 211 21.10 -26.47 -21.48
N ALA A 212 21.64 -27.26 -20.55
CA ALA A 212 21.48 -28.71 -20.52
C ALA A 212 20.02 -29.14 -20.28
#